data_AF-A0A6M3LT73-F1
#
_entry.id   AF-A0A6M3LT73-F1
#
_cell.length_a   1.000
_cell.length_b   1.000
_cell.length_c   1.000
_cell.angle_alpha   90.00
_cell.angle_beta   90.00
_cell.angle_gamma   90.00
#
_symmetry.space_group_name_H-M   'P 1'
#
loop_
_entity.id
_entity.type
_entity.pdbx_description
1 polymer ?
#
loop_
_entity_poly.entity_id
_entity_poly.type
_entity_poly.pdbx_seq_one_letter_code
_entity_poly.pdbx_strand_id
1 'polypeptide(L)'
;MKLVETESEYHIQGEVECSACDGTGLYQGMAEHNGAAVVCYKCNGTGKCSVKLTYQKFRGRKIREGIERVYDASHGYFISAEDATNDEGTTFPFSQWGCDYGDWLNGAEPIPMRGLICPYLHTNQKLQSEDVNGLYETRCSKNTHCGQLISNCPLWPEKEKCWEIFEEAQDE
;
A
#
# COMPACT_ATOMS: atom_id res chain seq x y z
N MET A 1 18.13 -4.80 -22.75
CA MET A 1 18.05 -5.58 -21.50
C MET A 1 18.09 -7.07 -21.83
N LYS A 2 18.74 -7.88 -20.99
CA LYS A 2 18.80 -9.34 -21.12
C LYS A 2 18.20 -9.97 -19.87
N LEU A 3 17.13 -10.76 -20.05
CA LEU A 3 16.60 -11.65 -19.04
C LEU A 3 17.27 -13.01 -19.20
N VAL A 4 17.84 -13.54 -18.13
CA VAL A 4 18.35 -14.92 -18.06
C VAL A 4 17.57 -15.63 -16.97
N GLU A 5 17.01 -16.77 -17.33
CA GLU A 5 16.25 -17.61 -16.43
C GLU A 5 17.06 -18.84 -16.06
N THR A 6 17.11 -19.15 -14.77
CA THR A 6 17.64 -20.41 -14.23
C THR A 6 16.49 -21.24 -13.66
N GLU A 7 16.77 -22.39 -13.05
CA GLU A 7 15.72 -23.20 -12.41
C GLU A 7 15.02 -22.47 -11.26
N SER A 8 15.75 -21.65 -10.50
CA SER A 8 15.27 -21.01 -9.26
C SER A 8 15.20 -19.48 -9.33
N GLU A 9 15.83 -18.85 -10.32
CA GLU A 9 16.03 -17.39 -10.34
C GLU A 9 15.73 -16.76 -11.71
N TYR A 10 15.43 -15.47 -11.67
CA TYR A 10 15.45 -14.56 -12.81
C TYR A 10 16.59 -13.55 -12.63
N HIS A 11 17.43 -13.39 -13.65
CA HIS A 11 18.48 -12.38 -13.70
C HIS A 11 18.16 -11.38 -14.80
N ILE A 12 18.04 -10.10 -14.43
CA ILE A 12 17.84 -9.00 -15.37
C ILE A 12 19.13 -8.19 -15.39
N GLN A 13 19.74 -8.07 -16.57
CA GLN A 13 20.94 -7.26 -16.75
C GLN A 13 20.88 -6.37 -17.99
N GLY A 14 21.45 -5.17 -17.90
CA GLY A 14 21.65 -4.30 -19.05
C GLY A 14 21.88 -2.85 -18.64
N GLU A 15 21.92 -2.00 -19.65
CA GLU A 15 21.98 -0.55 -19.48
C GLU A 15 20.56 0.01 -19.54
N VAL A 16 20.21 0.87 -18.59
CA VAL A 16 18.96 1.63 -18.57
C VAL A 16 19.28 3.11 -18.54
N GLU A 17 18.31 3.92 -18.93
CA GLU A 17 18.39 5.36 -18.80
C GLU A 17 18.56 5.78 -17.33
N CYS A 18 19.46 6.73 -17.07
CA CYS A 18 19.66 7.26 -15.72
C CYS A 18 18.47 8.15 -15.33
N SER A 19 17.59 7.62 -14.46
CA SER A 19 16.39 8.30 -13.95
C SER A 19 16.61 9.59 -13.15
N ALA A 20 17.87 9.99 -12.91
CA ALA A 20 18.19 11.23 -12.20
C ALA A 20 18.50 12.39 -13.15
N CYS A 21 18.76 12.10 -14.43
CA CYS A 21 19.07 13.09 -15.45
C CYS A 21 18.35 12.82 -16.77
N ASP A 22 17.36 11.92 -16.75
CA ASP A 22 16.57 11.50 -17.90
C ASP A 22 17.43 11.21 -19.14
N GLY A 23 18.50 10.44 -18.92
CA GLY A 23 19.36 9.99 -20.02
C GLY A 23 20.41 10.97 -20.51
N THR A 24 20.37 12.23 -20.08
CA THR A 24 21.22 13.29 -20.64
C THR A 24 22.66 13.22 -20.15
N GLY A 25 22.89 12.59 -18.99
CA GLY A 25 24.17 12.65 -18.29
C GLY A 25 24.42 13.97 -17.57
N LEU A 26 23.51 14.94 -17.68
CA LEU A 26 23.62 16.26 -17.09
C LEU A 26 22.49 16.48 -16.10
N TYR A 27 22.83 16.95 -14.91
CA TYR A 27 21.86 17.32 -13.90
C TYR A 27 21.72 18.83 -13.88
N GLN A 28 20.47 19.31 -13.92
CA GLN A 28 20.13 20.70 -13.70
C GLN A 28 19.10 20.77 -12.57
N GLY A 29 19.55 21.18 -11.40
CA GLY A 29 18.72 21.38 -10.22
C GLY A 29 18.36 22.84 -10.04
N MET A 30 18.09 23.22 -8.79
CA MET A 30 17.66 24.58 -8.46
C MET A 30 18.77 25.64 -8.57
N ALA A 31 20.05 25.25 -8.58
CA ALA A 31 21.18 26.19 -8.54
C ALA A 31 21.80 26.46 -9.93
N GLU A 32 21.48 25.64 -10.92
CA GLU A 32 22.01 25.73 -12.26
C GLU A 32 21.12 26.61 -13.14
N HIS A 33 21.62 27.80 -13.51
CA HIS A 33 20.87 28.81 -14.27
C HIS A 33 21.58 29.19 -15.58
N ASN A 34 20.89 29.92 -16.45
CA ASN A 34 21.44 30.47 -17.70
C ASN A 34 22.10 29.42 -18.61
N GLY A 35 21.49 28.24 -18.73
CA GLY A 35 22.00 27.14 -19.55
C GLY A 35 23.18 26.37 -18.93
N ALA A 36 23.51 26.62 -17.66
CA ALA A 36 24.45 25.79 -16.92
C ALA A 36 23.82 24.44 -16.52
N ALA A 37 24.66 23.41 -16.44
CA ALA A 37 24.34 22.11 -15.87
C ALA A 37 25.60 21.51 -15.24
N VAL A 38 25.43 20.56 -14.34
CA VAL A 38 26.54 19.79 -13.76
C VAL A 38 26.51 18.35 -14.27
N VAL A 39 27.65 17.67 -14.25
CA VAL A 39 27.72 16.25 -14.59
C VAL A 39 26.86 15.46 -13.60
N CYS A 40 25.91 14.66 -14.10
CA CYS A 40 25.06 13.86 -13.25
C CYS A 40 25.91 12.86 -12.45
N TYR A 41 25.91 13.02 -11.13
CA TYR A 41 26.65 12.16 -10.20
C TYR A 41 26.25 10.69 -10.29
N LYS A 42 24.95 10.40 -10.51
CA LYS A 42 24.43 9.03 -10.49
C LYS A 42 24.98 8.17 -11.63
N CYS A 43 25.13 8.76 -12.82
CA CYS A 43 25.66 8.06 -14.00
C CYS A 43 27.04 8.56 -14.44
N ASN A 44 27.68 9.43 -13.67
CA ASN A 44 28.96 10.07 -13.99
C ASN A 44 29.00 10.63 -15.42
N GLY A 45 27.96 11.35 -15.84
CA GLY A 45 27.93 11.97 -17.18
C GLY A 45 27.53 11.07 -18.33
N THR A 46 27.38 9.76 -18.10
CA THR A 46 27.12 8.82 -19.21
C THR A 46 25.67 8.79 -19.70
N GLY A 47 24.73 9.32 -18.91
CA GLY A 47 23.29 9.23 -19.19
C GLY A 47 22.69 7.84 -18.92
N LYS A 48 23.50 6.84 -18.59
CA LYS A 48 23.05 5.46 -18.41
C LYS A 48 23.51 4.83 -17.10
N CYS A 49 22.75 3.87 -16.62
CA CYS A 49 23.09 3.06 -15.45
C CYS A 49 23.10 1.58 -15.82
N SER A 50 24.09 0.84 -15.33
CA SER A 50 24.10 -0.61 -15.40
C SER A 50 23.21 -1.18 -14.31
N VAL A 51 22.21 -1.97 -14.70
CA VAL A 51 21.32 -2.67 -13.78
C VAL A 51 21.65 -4.14 -13.79
N LYS A 52 21.74 -4.73 -12.60
CA LYS A 52 21.80 -6.18 -12.38
C LYS A 52 20.89 -6.51 -11.22
N LEU A 53 19.77 -7.15 -11.51
CA LEU A 53 18.77 -7.55 -10.53
C LEU A 53 18.63 -9.06 -10.56
N THR A 54 18.62 -9.68 -9.38
CA THR A 54 18.36 -11.11 -9.21
C THR A 54 17.10 -11.26 -8.37
N TYR A 55 16.16 -12.04 -8.89
CA TYR A 55 14.91 -12.35 -8.23
C TYR A 55 14.77 -13.86 -8.05
N GLN A 56 14.33 -14.29 -6.88
CA GLN A 56 13.92 -15.68 -6.68
C GLN A 56 12.57 -15.90 -7.37
N LYS A 57 12.44 -17.04 -8.07
CA LYS A 57 11.14 -17.42 -8.64
C LYS A 57 10.14 -17.62 -7.52
N PHE A 58 8.96 -17.03 -7.70
CA PHE A 58 7.84 -17.28 -6.81
C PHE A 58 7.35 -18.72 -6.99
N ARG A 59 7.42 -19.51 -5.92
CA ARG A 59 6.96 -20.91 -5.89
C ARG A 59 5.75 -21.10 -4.95
N GLY A 60 5.08 -20.00 -4.61
CA GLY A 60 4.09 -19.94 -3.55
C GLY A 60 4.59 -19.21 -2.31
N ARG A 61 3.65 -18.92 -1.41
CA ARG A 61 3.94 -18.29 -0.12
C ARG A 61 4.74 -19.26 0.74
N LYS A 62 5.78 -18.75 1.42
CA LYS A 62 6.55 -19.54 2.39
C LYS A 62 5.91 -19.44 3.76
N ILE A 63 5.98 -20.54 4.52
CA ILE A 63 5.56 -20.57 5.92
C ILE A 63 6.50 -19.67 6.73
N ARG A 64 5.89 -18.85 7.58
CA ARG A 64 6.55 -18.04 8.59
C ARG A 64 6.07 -18.52 9.95
N GLU A 65 6.98 -19.05 10.75
CA GLU A 65 6.68 -19.57 12.08
C GLU A 65 6.15 -18.47 13.01
N GLY A 66 5.22 -18.84 13.89
CA GLY A 66 4.63 -17.94 14.89
C GLY A 66 3.57 -16.98 14.36
N ILE A 67 3.10 -17.15 13.12
CA ILE A 67 1.99 -16.37 12.55
C ILE A 67 0.73 -17.23 12.59
N GLU A 68 -0.30 -16.72 13.25
CA GLU A 68 -1.61 -17.39 13.38
C GLU A 68 -2.69 -16.69 12.57
N ARG A 69 -2.60 -15.35 12.46
CA ARG A 69 -3.63 -14.51 11.85
C ARG A 69 -3.02 -13.45 10.95
N VAL A 70 -3.68 -13.17 9.84
CA VAL A 70 -3.24 -12.17 8.85
C VAL A 70 -4.31 -11.11 8.68
N TYR A 71 -3.87 -9.85 8.75
CA TYR A 71 -4.67 -8.67 8.47
C TYR A 71 -4.18 -8.01 7.19
N ASP A 72 -5.04 -7.28 6.49
CA ASP A 72 -4.71 -6.50 5.30
C ASP A 72 -3.76 -5.34 5.64
N ALA A 73 -4.04 -4.63 6.74
CA ALA A 73 -3.18 -3.60 7.30
C ALA A 73 -3.52 -3.34 8.78
N SER A 74 -2.61 -2.69 9.51
CA SER A 74 -2.84 -2.35 10.93
C SER A 74 -3.59 -1.04 11.12
N HIS A 75 -3.55 -0.13 10.14
CA HIS A 75 -4.17 1.20 10.19
C HIS A 75 -3.89 2.02 11.47
N GLY A 76 -2.71 1.83 12.06
CA GLY A 76 -2.29 2.53 13.29
C GLY A 76 -2.72 1.86 14.60
N TYR A 77 -3.38 0.71 14.54
CA TYR A 77 -3.69 -0.11 15.72
C TYR A 77 -2.57 -1.09 16.05
N PHE A 78 -2.38 -1.34 17.34
CA PHE A 78 -1.61 -2.49 17.83
C PHE A 78 -2.49 -3.73 17.73
N ILE A 79 -2.31 -4.51 16.65
CA ILE A 79 -3.12 -5.70 16.34
C ILE A 79 -2.52 -6.96 16.97
N SER A 80 -3.39 -7.92 17.30
CA SER A 80 -3.06 -9.23 17.87
C SER A 80 -3.83 -10.33 17.15
N ALA A 81 -3.41 -11.59 17.27
CA ALA A 81 -4.20 -12.74 16.80
C ALA A 81 -5.44 -12.96 17.69
N GLU A 82 -5.39 -12.50 18.94
CA GLU A 82 -6.44 -12.61 19.96
C GLU A 82 -7.07 -11.25 20.26
N ASP A 83 -8.26 -11.26 20.86
CA ASP A 83 -8.92 -10.06 21.34
C ASP A 83 -8.10 -9.40 22.46
N ALA A 84 -8.01 -8.07 22.42
CA ALA A 84 -7.23 -7.30 23.39
C ALA A 84 -8.13 -6.32 24.13
N THR A 85 -7.85 -6.06 25.41
CA THR A 85 -8.53 -5.01 26.18
C THR A 85 -7.51 -4.01 26.65
N ASN A 86 -7.77 -2.71 26.41
CA ASN A 86 -6.88 -1.65 26.88
C ASN A 86 -7.09 -1.33 28.38
N ASP A 87 -6.23 -0.48 28.94
CA ASP A 87 -6.30 -0.09 30.35
C ASP A 87 -7.61 0.66 30.71
N GLU A 88 -8.31 1.20 29.72
CA GLU A 88 -9.61 1.87 29.86
C GLU A 88 -10.79 0.88 29.83
N GLY A 89 -10.54 -0.42 29.67
CA GLY A 89 -11.55 -1.48 29.63
C GLY A 89 -12.26 -1.62 28.28
N THR A 90 -11.77 -0.98 27.22
CA THR A 90 -12.28 -1.15 25.86
C THR A 90 -11.69 -2.41 25.24
N THR A 91 -12.56 -3.35 24.86
CA THR A 91 -12.17 -4.59 24.16
C THR A 91 -12.18 -4.39 22.64
N PHE A 92 -11.11 -4.83 22.00
CA PHE A 92 -10.89 -4.84 20.56
C PHE A 92 -11.01 -6.29 20.05
N PRO A 93 -12.08 -6.64 19.32
CA PRO A 93 -12.33 -8.02 18.90
C PRO A 93 -11.52 -8.41 17.65
N PHE A 94 -10.19 -8.35 17.75
CA PHE A 94 -9.27 -8.63 16.64
C PHE A 94 -9.49 -10.02 16.00
N SER A 95 -9.88 -11.01 16.81
CA SER A 95 -10.15 -12.38 16.35
C SER A 95 -11.31 -12.47 15.34
N GLN A 96 -12.14 -11.44 15.20
CA GLN A 96 -13.26 -11.39 14.27
C GLN A 96 -12.87 -10.89 12.86
N TRP A 97 -11.70 -10.27 12.72
CA TRP A 97 -11.23 -9.70 11.44
C TRP A 97 -10.00 -10.43 10.93
N GLY A 98 -9.52 -10.08 9.75
CA GLY A 98 -8.42 -10.78 9.10
C GLY A 98 -8.83 -12.18 8.63
N CYS A 99 -7.86 -13.07 8.51
CA CYS A 99 -8.08 -14.49 8.22
C CYS A 99 -7.02 -15.35 8.93
N ASP A 100 -7.30 -16.65 9.06
CA ASP A 100 -6.33 -17.63 9.56
C ASP A 100 -5.10 -17.69 8.63
N TYR A 101 -3.91 -17.90 9.19
CA TYR A 101 -2.68 -17.94 8.41
C TYR A 101 -2.66 -19.07 7.38
N GLY A 102 -3.25 -20.23 7.69
CA GLY A 102 -3.42 -21.33 6.76
C GLY A 102 -4.32 -20.96 5.59
N ASP A 103 -5.46 -20.33 5.86
CA ASP A 103 -6.37 -19.85 4.82
C ASP A 103 -5.69 -18.79 3.93
N TRP A 104 -4.94 -17.87 4.54
CA TRP A 104 -4.15 -16.88 3.81
C TRP A 104 -3.10 -17.54 2.91
N LEU A 105 -2.39 -18.57 3.39
CA LEU A 105 -1.45 -19.32 2.56
C LEU A 105 -2.14 -19.91 1.31
N ASN A 106 -3.39 -20.33 1.46
CA ASN A 106 -4.22 -20.91 0.39
C ASN A 106 -4.94 -19.89 -0.51
N GLY A 107 -4.79 -18.59 -0.27
CA GLY A 107 -5.38 -17.56 -1.13
C GLY A 107 -6.52 -16.76 -0.54
N ALA A 108 -6.94 -17.03 0.71
CA ALA A 108 -7.97 -16.23 1.34
C ALA A 108 -7.54 -14.78 1.52
N GLU A 109 -8.50 -13.87 1.35
CA GLU A 109 -8.31 -12.45 1.62
C GLU A 109 -8.69 -12.13 3.07
N PRO A 110 -7.89 -11.33 3.80
CA PRO A 110 -8.22 -10.90 5.15
C PRO A 110 -9.52 -10.08 5.21
N ILE A 111 -10.38 -10.38 6.18
CA ILE A 111 -11.59 -9.58 6.45
C ILE A 111 -11.19 -8.20 7.00
N PRO A 112 -11.69 -7.08 6.46
CA PRO A 112 -11.36 -5.74 6.96
C PRO A 112 -11.80 -5.52 8.41
N MET A 113 -11.05 -4.72 9.16
CA MET A 113 -11.38 -4.35 10.55
C MET A 113 -12.50 -3.30 10.65
N ARG A 114 -13.69 -3.59 10.09
CA ARG A 114 -14.78 -2.62 9.89
C ARG A 114 -15.16 -1.83 11.14
N GLY A 115 -15.06 -2.45 12.32
CA GLY A 115 -15.35 -1.80 13.60
C GLY A 115 -14.33 -0.73 14.03
N LEU A 116 -13.13 -0.72 13.46
CA LEU A 116 -12.03 0.17 13.81
C LEU A 116 -11.65 1.16 12.70
N ILE A 117 -11.98 0.84 11.45
CA ILE A 117 -11.59 1.65 10.28
C ILE A 117 -12.81 1.97 9.41
N CYS A 118 -12.70 3.02 8.59
CA CYS A 118 -13.69 3.31 7.55
C CYS A 118 -13.17 2.88 6.16
N PRO A 119 -14.05 2.73 5.16
CA PRO A 119 -13.66 2.31 3.81
C PRO A 119 -12.62 3.23 3.15
N TYR A 120 -12.68 4.52 3.46
CA TYR A 120 -11.74 5.50 2.93
C TYR A 120 -10.30 5.25 3.39
N LEU A 121 -10.12 4.80 4.64
CA LEU A 121 -8.79 4.37 5.10
C LEU A 121 -8.40 3.00 4.58
N HIS A 122 -9.33 2.06 4.54
CA HIS A 122 -9.10 0.71 4.04
C HIS A 122 -8.54 0.73 2.61
N THR A 123 -9.11 1.57 1.75
CA THR A 123 -8.68 1.77 0.36
C THR A 123 -7.43 2.63 0.21
N ASN A 124 -6.75 2.99 1.31
CA ASN A 124 -5.62 3.93 1.31
C ASN A 124 -5.95 5.25 0.58
N GLN A 125 -7.16 5.77 0.82
CA GLN A 125 -7.71 7.00 0.23
C GLN A 125 -7.93 6.96 -1.29
N LYS A 126 -7.89 5.77 -1.92
CA LYS A 126 -8.14 5.65 -3.35
C LYS A 126 -9.54 6.08 -3.78
N LEU A 127 -10.52 6.12 -2.88
CA LEU A 127 -11.87 6.60 -3.22
C LEU A 127 -11.89 8.07 -3.72
N GLN A 128 -10.83 8.87 -3.50
CA GLN A 128 -10.72 10.21 -4.12
C GLN A 128 -10.62 10.15 -5.65
N SER A 129 -9.99 9.10 -6.18
CA SER A 129 -9.69 8.92 -7.59
C SER A 129 -10.41 7.74 -8.24
N GLU A 130 -10.84 6.77 -7.41
CA GLU A 130 -11.46 5.51 -7.78
C GLU A 130 -12.70 5.33 -6.90
N ASP A 131 -13.67 6.24 -7.04
CA ASP A 131 -14.92 6.19 -6.27
C ASP A 131 -15.81 5.08 -6.82
N VAL A 132 -15.65 3.87 -6.27
CA VAL A 132 -16.29 2.65 -6.77
C VAL A 132 -17.82 2.69 -6.76
N ASN A 133 -18.44 3.59 -6.01
CA ASN A 133 -19.89 3.60 -5.77
C ASN A 133 -20.46 4.95 -5.32
N GLY A 134 -19.73 6.05 -5.56
CA GLY A 134 -20.14 7.37 -5.12
C GLY A 134 -19.99 7.59 -3.61
N LEU A 135 -19.40 6.69 -2.82
CA LEU A 135 -19.20 6.89 -1.37
C LEU A 135 -18.39 8.15 -1.10
N TYR A 136 -17.35 8.39 -1.91
CA TYR A 136 -16.55 9.59 -1.73
C TYR A 136 -17.31 10.84 -2.12
N GLU A 137 -17.95 10.86 -3.28
CA GLU A 137 -18.72 12.00 -3.78
C GLU A 137 -19.90 12.34 -2.86
N THR A 138 -20.63 11.32 -2.41
CA THR A 138 -21.85 11.53 -1.62
C THR A 138 -21.58 11.82 -0.16
N ARG A 139 -20.54 11.21 0.44
CA ARG A 139 -20.26 11.28 1.88
C ARG A 139 -18.88 11.85 2.20
N CYS A 140 -17.78 11.24 1.75
CA CYS A 140 -16.44 11.62 2.23
C CYS A 140 -16.07 13.06 1.88
N SER A 141 -16.20 13.46 0.61
CA SER A 141 -15.83 14.80 0.10
C SER A 141 -16.51 15.96 0.84
N LYS A 142 -17.69 15.72 1.43
CA LYS A 142 -18.46 16.71 2.20
C LYS A 142 -18.10 16.74 3.68
N ASN A 143 -17.39 15.74 4.19
CA ASN A 143 -17.19 15.51 5.62
C ASN A 143 -15.72 15.29 6.01
N THR A 144 -14.80 15.20 5.04
CA THR A 144 -13.36 15.13 5.25
C THR A 144 -12.67 16.37 4.72
N HIS A 145 -11.73 16.90 5.50
CA HIS A 145 -10.94 18.07 5.15
C HIS A 145 -9.44 17.78 5.26
N CYS A 146 -8.62 18.56 4.55
CA CYS A 146 -7.17 18.43 4.61
C CYS A 146 -6.67 18.63 6.05
N GLY A 147 -5.85 17.68 6.53
CA GLY A 147 -5.29 17.70 7.89
C GLY A 147 -6.24 17.19 8.99
N GLN A 148 -7.45 16.75 8.66
CA GLN A 148 -8.38 16.17 9.63
C GLN A 148 -8.03 14.71 9.93
N LEU A 149 -8.05 14.33 11.21
CA LEU A 149 -8.02 12.92 11.61
C LEU A 149 -9.34 12.26 11.23
N ILE A 150 -9.28 11.07 10.65
CA ILE A 150 -10.47 10.34 10.22
C ILE A 150 -11.45 10.01 11.36
N SER A 151 -10.93 9.82 12.58
CA SER A 151 -11.72 9.65 13.80
C SER A 151 -12.56 10.88 14.16
N ASN A 152 -12.20 12.05 13.60
CA ASN A 152 -12.97 13.29 13.74
C ASN A 152 -13.97 13.48 12.59
N CYS A 153 -14.14 12.51 11.69
CA CYS A 153 -15.17 12.59 10.66
C CYS A 153 -16.56 12.63 11.34
N PRO A 154 -17.46 13.57 10.99
CA PRO A 154 -18.81 13.63 11.55
C PRO A 154 -19.62 12.35 11.35
N LEU A 155 -19.28 11.56 10.32
CA LEU A 155 -19.92 10.32 9.98
C LEU A 155 -19.30 9.09 10.67
N TRP A 156 -18.25 9.27 11.48
CA TRP A 156 -17.58 8.17 12.18
C TRP A 156 -18.52 7.34 13.07
N PRO A 157 -19.49 7.92 13.81
CA PRO A 157 -20.48 7.14 14.57
C PRO A 157 -21.37 6.27 13.69
N GLU A 158 -21.51 6.59 12.41
CA GLU A 158 -22.30 5.85 11.42
C GLU A 158 -21.43 5.14 10.37
N LYS A 159 -20.17 4.84 10.69
CA LYS A 159 -19.22 4.25 9.73
C LYS A 159 -19.67 2.93 9.12
N GLU A 160 -20.50 2.15 9.82
CA GLU A 160 -21.06 0.91 9.28
C GLU A 160 -21.89 1.17 8.01
N LYS A 161 -22.64 2.27 7.95
CA LYS A 161 -23.36 2.68 6.73
C LYS A 161 -22.42 3.03 5.58
N CYS A 162 -21.22 3.53 5.89
CA CYS A 162 -20.21 3.78 4.85
C CYS A 162 -19.68 2.45 4.30
N TRP A 163 -19.53 1.42 5.15
CA TRP A 163 -19.16 0.06 4.73
C TRP A 163 -20.24 -0.61 3.90
N GLU A 164 -21.51 -0.49 4.30
CA GLU A 164 -22.66 -0.98 3.52
C GLU A 164 -22.62 -0.42 2.10
N ILE A 165 -22.52 0.91 1.96
CA ILE A 165 -22.40 1.55 0.65
C ILE A 165 -21.19 0.97 -0.10
N PHE A 166 -20.00 0.96 0.53
CA PHE A 166 -18.74 0.43 -0.05
C PHE A 166 -18.89 -0.97 -0.68
N GLU A 167 -19.63 -1.85 -0.01
CA GLU A 167 -19.72 -3.27 -0.38
C GLU A 167 -20.85 -3.56 -1.37
N GLU A 168 -21.94 -2.79 -1.34
CA GLU A 168 -23.05 -2.92 -2.31
C GLU A 168 -22.60 -2.88 -3.77
N ALA A 169 -21.44 -2.29 -4.08
CA ALA A 169 -20.87 -2.19 -5.43
C ALA A 169 -19.80 -3.22 -5.78
N GLN A 170 -19.46 -4.15 -4.88
CA GLN A 170 -18.52 -5.24 -5.16
C GLN A 170 -19.22 -6.54 -5.62
N ASP A 171 -20.55 -6.59 -5.49
CA ASP A 171 -21.40 -7.74 -5.86
C ASP A 171 -22.08 -7.60 -7.24
N GLU A 172 -21.78 -6.52 -8.00
CA GLU A 172 -22.20 -6.31 -9.41
C GLU A 172 -21.06 -6.61 -10.40
#